data_AF-A0A351QSY5-F1
#
_entry.id   AF-A0A351QSY5-F1
#
_cell.length_a   1.000
_cell.length_b   1.000
_cell.length_c   1.000
_cell.angle_alpha   90.00
_cell.angle_beta   90.00
_cell.angle_gamma   90.00
#
_symmetry.space_group_name_H-M   'P 1'
#
loop_
_entity.id
_entity.type
_entity.pdbx_description
1 polymer ?
#
loop_
_entity_poly.entity_id
_entity_poly.type
_entity_poly.pdbx_seq_one_letter_code
_entity_poly.pdbx_strand_id
1 'polypeptide(L)'
;MLKQIFKFQGERYGWGGEFNGRDCSSLIIDTFRSFGIQFPRNSGDQLKKSVGKTLLVHKEMPYHERMKILDSLKPGTLIFLNGHVAMFIGNYKNSYYIIHDVIGIFVNKKDYEKKNKGQKEQVNEEKIYLGIKGVTVSELKEIYTSSGKPYIEEIIGIKDIFN
;
A
#
# COMPACT_ATOMS: atom_id res chain seq x y z
N MET A 1 8.99 12.98 -6.83
CA MET A 1 7.77 12.17 -6.69
C MET A 1 7.22 12.11 -5.27
N LEU A 2 7.99 11.68 -4.26
CA LEU A 2 7.50 11.59 -2.87
C LEU A 2 6.83 12.88 -2.37
N LYS A 3 7.43 14.04 -2.61
CA LYS A 3 6.83 15.34 -2.28
C LYS A 3 5.43 15.57 -2.87
N GLN A 4 5.10 14.94 -4.00
CA GLN A 4 3.79 15.09 -4.63
C GLN A 4 2.75 14.18 -3.97
N ILE A 5 3.08 12.90 -3.75
CA ILE A 5 2.13 11.98 -3.13
C ILE A 5 1.80 12.37 -1.69
N PHE A 6 2.77 12.91 -0.95
CA PHE A 6 2.56 13.40 0.43
C PHE A 6 1.64 14.62 0.52
N LYS A 7 1.36 15.34 -0.58
CA LYS A 7 0.35 16.41 -0.58
C LYS A 7 -1.07 15.88 -0.39
N PHE A 8 -1.30 14.61 -0.73
CA PHE A 8 -2.58 13.95 -0.54
C PHE A 8 -2.71 13.29 0.84
N GLN A 9 -1.66 13.27 1.66
CA GLN A 9 -1.71 12.64 2.97
C GLN A 9 -2.89 13.18 3.81
N GLY A 10 -3.75 12.30 4.30
CA GLY A 10 -4.96 12.66 5.04
C GLY A 10 -6.17 13.02 4.18
N GLU A 11 -6.05 13.01 2.84
CA GLU A 11 -7.21 13.14 1.94
C GLU A 11 -8.17 11.96 2.14
N ARG A 12 -9.47 12.25 2.08
CA ARG A 12 -10.54 11.27 2.21
C ARG A 12 -10.59 10.35 0.98
N TYR A 13 -10.75 9.05 1.22
CA TYR A 13 -10.97 8.07 0.18
C TYR A 13 -12.24 8.39 -0.63
N GLY A 14 -12.09 8.43 -1.95
CA GLY A 14 -13.15 8.64 -2.94
C GLY A 14 -13.18 7.53 -3.97
N TRP A 15 -14.08 6.56 -3.81
CA TRP A 15 -14.23 5.46 -4.78
C TRP A 15 -14.55 6.04 -6.16
N GLY A 16 -13.76 5.72 -7.19
CA GLY A 16 -14.08 6.21 -8.53
C GLY A 16 -13.84 7.72 -8.74
N GLY A 17 -13.38 8.47 -7.72
CA GLY A 17 -13.33 9.94 -7.74
C GLY A 17 -14.43 10.63 -6.93
N GLU A 18 -15.20 9.87 -6.13
CA GLU A 18 -16.18 10.45 -5.20
C GLU A 18 -15.57 11.54 -4.31
N PHE A 19 -16.38 12.54 -3.96
CA PHE A 19 -15.97 13.70 -3.14
C PHE A 19 -14.79 14.50 -3.72
N ASN A 20 -14.51 14.39 -5.03
CA ASN A 20 -13.27 14.87 -5.66
C ASN A 20 -11.99 14.30 -5.01
N GLY A 21 -12.12 13.20 -4.28
CA GLY A 21 -11.02 12.47 -3.66
C GLY A 21 -10.44 11.42 -4.59
N ARG A 22 -9.47 10.67 -4.07
CA ARG A 22 -8.79 9.61 -4.79
C ARG A 22 -9.16 8.23 -4.25
N ASP A 23 -8.98 7.23 -5.10
CA ASP A 23 -8.82 5.85 -4.68
C ASP A 23 -7.37 5.45 -4.87
N CYS A 24 -7.03 4.22 -4.51
CA CYS A 24 -5.66 3.73 -4.58
C CYS A 24 -5.00 3.96 -5.94
N SER A 25 -5.74 3.72 -7.02
CA SER A 25 -5.23 3.84 -8.39
C SER A 25 -5.21 5.28 -8.90
N SER A 26 -6.23 6.09 -8.60
CA SER A 26 -6.22 7.51 -9.00
C SER A 26 -5.22 8.35 -8.21
N LEU A 27 -4.86 7.95 -6.98
CA LEU A 27 -3.73 8.53 -6.23
C LEU A 27 -2.42 8.41 -7.02
N ILE A 28 -2.15 7.24 -7.60
CA ILE A 28 -0.97 7.02 -8.44
C ILE A 28 -1.06 7.86 -9.71
N ILE A 29 -2.19 7.84 -10.42
CA ILE A 29 -2.37 8.61 -11.66
C ILE A 29 -2.07 10.10 -11.40
N ASP A 30 -2.67 10.68 -10.38
CA ASP A 30 -2.55 12.10 -10.09
C ASP A 30 -1.15 12.49 -9.61
N THR A 31 -0.51 11.62 -8.83
CA THR A 31 0.89 11.80 -8.42
C THR A 31 1.81 11.86 -9.64
N PHE A 32 1.70 10.89 -10.54
CA PHE A 32 2.57 10.78 -11.71
C PHE A 32 2.23 11.75 -12.84
N ARG A 33 0.99 12.26 -12.90
CA ARG A 33 0.57 13.30 -13.86
C ARG A 33 1.43 14.55 -13.77
N SER A 34 1.91 14.90 -12.56
CA SER A 34 2.83 16.03 -12.35
C SER A 34 4.21 15.85 -13.00
N PHE A 35 4.53 14.65 -13.48
CA PHE A 35 5.76 14.31 -14.20
C PHE A 35 5.49 13.95 -15.68
N GLY A 36 4.26 14.14 -16.17
CA GLY A 36 3.89 13.79 -17.55
C GLY A 36 3.76 12.28 -17.81
N ILE A 37 3.75 11.45 -16.76
CA ILE A 37 3.64 9.98 -16.90
C ILE A 37 2.17 9.58 -16.76
N GLN A 38 1.65 8.89 -17.79
CA GLN A 38 0.27 8.42 -17.81
C GLN A 38 0.16 6.99 -17.27
N PHE A 39 -0.88 6.75 -16.48
CA PHE A 39 -1.21 5.45 -15.92
C PHE A 39 -2.66 5.05 -16.29
N PRO A 40 -2.93 3.76 -16.55
CA PRO A 40 -4.28 3.24 -16.66
C PRO A 40 -5.13 3.51 -15.41
N ARG A 41 -6.46 3.51 -15.56
CA ARG A 41 -7.39 3.83 -14.47
C ARG A 41 -7.36 2.83 -13.31
N ASN A 42 -7.20 1.55 -13.60
CA ASN A 42 -7.36 0.46 -12.63
C ASN A 42 -6.02 -0.17 -12.26
N SER A 43 -5.83 -0.52 -10.98
CA SER A 43 -4.57 -1.08 -10.45
C SER A 43 -4.06 -2.31 -11.21
N GLY A 44 -4.95 -3.22 -11.61
CA GLY A 44 -4.58 -4.40 -12.42
C GLY A 44 -4.02 -4.05 -13.80
N ASP A 45 -4.59 -3.04 -14.46
CA ASP A 45 -4.05 -2.51 -15.72
C ASP A 45 -2.76 -1.71 -15.48
N GLN A 46 -2.67 -0.99 -14.37
CA GLN A 46 -1.45 -0.27 -14.00
C GLN A 46 -0.25 -1.21 -13.88
N LEU A 47 -0.42 -2.39 -13.27
CA LEU A 47 0.62 -3.41 -13.21
C LEU A 47 1.02 -3.92 -14.61
N LYS A 48 0.03 -4.20 -15.47
CA LYS A 48 0.24 -4.85 -16.77
C LYS A 48 0.74 -3.91 -17.86
N LYS A 49 0.27 -2.66 -17.88
CA LYS A 49 0.35 -1.77 -19.05
C LYS A 49 1.12 -0.47 -18.80
N SER A 50 1.42 -0.11 -17.57
CA SER A 50 2.20 1.12 -17.30
C SER A 50 3.66 0.93 -17.67
N VAL A 51 4.33 2.05 -17.96
CA VAL A 51 5.78 2.11 -18.22
C VAL A 51 6.61 1.61 -17.01
N GLY A 52 7.89 1.33 -17.25
CA GLY A 52 8.82 0.87 -16.22
C GLY A 52 8.97 -0.64 -16.13
N LYS A 53 9.94 -1.10 -15.33
CA LYS A 53 10.28 -2.51 -15.13
C LYS A 53 9.28 -3.17 -14.18
N THR A 54 8.72 -4.30 -14.61
CA THR A 54 7.80 -5.11 -13.80
C THR A 54 8.52 -6.33 -13.25
N LEU A 55 8.40 -6.56 -11.95
CA LEU A 55 8.69 -7.84 -11.29
C LEU A 55 7.37 -8.45 -10.82
N LEU A 56 7.00 -9.61 -11.37
CA LEU A 56 5.86 -10.37 -10.86
C LEU A 56 6.29 -11.19 -9.65
N VAL A 57 5.46 -11.21 -8.62
CA VAL A 57 5.72 -11.94 -7.39
C VAL A 57 4.78 -13.14 -7.35
N HIS A 58 5.35 -14.34 -7.42
CA HIS A 58 4.59 -15.59 -7.37
C HIS A 58 4.03 -15.84 -5.99
N LYS A 59 2.82 -16.41 -5.91
CA LYS A 59 2.13 -16.68 -4.64
C LYS A 59 2.96 -17.59 -3.73
N GLU A 60 3.67 -18.55 -4.33
CA GLU A 60 4.50 -19.55 -3.68
C GLU A 60 5.88 -19.01 -3.25
N MET A 61 6.22 -17.77 -3.61
CA MET A 61 7.50 -17.16 -3.24
C MET A 61 7.66 -17.09 -1.72
N PRO A 62 8.73 -17.67 -1.14
CA PRO A 62 8.98 -17.67 0.29
C PRO A 62 9.05 -16.26 0.89
N TYR A 63 8.61 -16.11 2.14
CA TYR A 63 8.63 -14.82 2.84
C TYR A 63 10.01 -14.15 2.80
N HIS A 64 11.10 -14.89 3.03
CA HIS A 64 12.45 -14.35 3.04
C HIS A 64 12.91 -13.82 1.67
N GLU A 65 12.41 -14.37 0.56
CA GLU A 65 12.71 -13.85 -0.79
C GLU A 65 11.93 -12.56 -1.07
N ARG A 66 10.67 -12.49 -0.64
CA ARG A 66 9.87 -11.26 -0.70
C ARG A 66 10.54 -10.13 0.05
N MET A 67 11.13 -10.43 1.21
CA MET A 67 11.90 -9.48 2.01
C MET A 67 13.14 -8.96 1.26
N LYS A 68 13.91 -9.82 0.61
CA LYS A 68 15.05 -9.41 -0.22
C LYS A 68 14.63 -8.48 -1.36
N ILE A 69 13.47 -8.74 -1.96
CA ILE A 69 12.91 -7.86 -2.98
C ILE A 69 12.60 -6.49 -2.37
N LEU A 70 11.89 -6.45 -1.23
CA LEU A 70 11.55 -5.22 -0.52
C LEU A 70 12.79 -4.42 -0.07
N ASP A 71 13.87 -5.11 0.34
CA ASP A 71 15.15 -4.49 0.69
C ASP A 71 15.82 -3.77 -0.49
N SER A 72 15.57 -4.25 -1.72
CA SER A 72 16.14 -3.69 -2.94
C SER A 72 15.35 -2.51 -3.52
N LEU A 73 14.14 -2.24 -3.01
CA LEU A 73 13.27 -1.23 -3.61
C LEU A 73 13.76 0.18 -3.33
N LYS A 74 13.53 1.08 -4.30
CA LYS A 74 13.77 2.51 -4.15
C LYS A 74 12.46 3.22 -3.83
N PRO A 75 12.47 4.27 -2.97
CA PRO A 75 11.28 5.08 -2.76
C PRO A 75 10.68 5.57 -4.08
N GLY A 76 9.38 5.36 -4.25
CA GLY A 76 8.67 5.64 -5.48
C GLY A 76 8.28 4.42 -6.31
N THR A 77 8.86 3.26 -6.04
CA THR A 77 8.42 2.00 -6.64
C THR A 77 6.95 1.71 -6.27
N LEU A 78 6.19 1.18 -7.22
CA LEU A 78 4.80 0.77 -7.00
C LEU A 78 4.72 -0.69 -6.56
N ILE A 79 3.92 -0.96 -5.54
CA ILE A 79 3.61 -2.30 -5.04
C ILE A 79 2.13 -2.60 -5.33
N PHE A 80 1.87 -3.76 -5.90
CA PHE A 80 0.54 -4.19 -6.31
C PHE A 80 0.10 -5.42 -5.53
N LEU A 81 -1.14 -5.37 -5.05
CA LEU A 81 -1.92 -6.50 -4.55
C LEU A 81 -3.12 -6.68 -5.48
N ASN A 82 -3.88 -7.76 -5.33
CA ASN A 82 -5.10 -7.93 -6.12
C ASN A 82 -6.12 -6.82 -5.78
N GLY A 83 -6.43 -5.96 -6.76
CA GLY A 83 -7.34 -4.84 -6.60
C GLY A 83 -6.77 -3.60 -5.90
N HIS A 84 -5.48 -3.60 -5.51
CA HIS A 84 -4.89 -2.49 -4.76
C HIS A 84 -3.50 -2.12 -5.25
N VAL A 85 -3.15 -0.84 -5.15
CA VAL A 85 -1.82 -0.32 -5.48
C VAL A 85 -1.37 0.66 -4.39
N ALA A 86 -0.09 0.60 -4.06
CA ALA A 86 0.55 1.46 -3.09
C ALA A 86 1.91 1.94 -3.63
N MET A 87 2.39 3.08 -3.15
CA MET A 87 3.75 3.55 -3.42
C MET A 87 4.63 3.20 -2.23
N PHE A 88 5.72 2.47 -2.48
CA PHE A 88 6.78 2.27 -1.50
C PHE A 88 7.51 3.59 -1.24
N ILE A 89 7.70 3.96 0.01
CA ILE A 89 8.31 5.25 0.40
C ILE A 89 9.65 5.11 1.12
N GLY A 90 10.08 3.88 1.40
CA GLY A 90 11.41 3.59 1.94
C GLY A 90 11.39 2.66 3.15
N ASN A 91 12.60 2.46 3.67
CA ASN A 91 12.88 1.60 4.81
C ASN A 91 13.27 2.43 6.02
N TYR A 92 12.75 2.07 7.19
CA TYR A 92 13.14 2.68 8.45
C TYR A 92 13.08 1.64 9.57
N LYS A 93 14.14 1.58 10.39
CA LYS A 93 14.26 0.64 11.53
C LYS A 93 13.85 -0.81 11.20
N ASN A 94 14.35 -1.34 10.10
CA ASN A 94 14.08 -2.70 9.63
C ASN A 94 12.61 -2.95 9.23
N SER A 95 11.87 -1.92 8.82
CA SER A 95 10.50 -2.01 8.32
C SER A 95 10.30 -1.25 7.01
N TYR A 96 9.34 -1.71 6.22
CA TYR A 96 9.00 -1.18 4.89
C TYR A 96 7.74 -0.34 4.98
N TYR A 97 7.80 0.87 4.45
CA TYR A 97 6.68 1.80 4.49
C TYR A 97 6.12 2.02 3.10
N ILE A 98 4.79 2.10 3.06
CA ILE A 98 4.03 2.48 1.87
C ILE A 98 3.15 3.68 2.19
N ILE A 99 2.84 4.46 1.15
CA ILE A 99 1.72 5.40 1.15
C ILE A 99 0.66 4.90 0.16
N HIS A 100 -0.59 4.92 0.58
CA HIS A 100 -1.72 4.43 -0.21
C HIS A 100 -3.04 5.05 0.24
N ASP A 101 -4.01 5.11 -0.66
CA ASP A 101 -5.39 5.48 -0.34
C ASP A 101 -6.21 4.21 -0.09
N VAL A 102 -6.76 4.05 1.11
CA VAL A 102 -7.37 2.79 1.54
C VAL A 102 -8.61 3.01 2.41
N ILE A 103 -9.63 2.17 2.21
CA ILE A 103 -10.86 2.19 3.02
C ILE A 103 -10.58 1.72 4.45
N GLY A 104 -9.77 0.68 4.60
CA GLY A 104 -9.34 0.17 5.89
C GLY A 104 -8.31 -0.95 5.79
N ILE A 105 -7.72 -1.26 6.93
CA ILE A 105 -6.67 -2.28 7.09
C ILE A 105 -6.99 -3.14 8.31
N PHE A 106 -6.46 -4.36 8.34
CA PHE A 106 -6.46 -5.17 9.54
C PHE A 106 -5.10 -5.11 10.21
N VAL A 107 -5.08 -5.06 11.54
CA VAL A 107 -3.86 -5.11 12.36
C VAL A 107 -3.97 -6.21 13.41
N ASN A 108 -2.85 -6.72 13.91
CA ASN A 108 -2.88 -7.68 15.01
C ASN A 108 -3.33 -7.00 16.31
N LYS A 109 -4.28 -7.60 17.03
CA LYS A 109 -4.81 -7.07 18.28
C LYS A 109 -3.73 -6.85 19.34
N LYS A 110 -2.83 -7.82 19.52
CA LYS A 110 -1.76 -7.74 20.54
C LYS A 110 -0.83 -6.57 20.28
N ASP A 111 -0.50 -6.32 19.01
CA ASP A 111 0.40 -5.23 18.64
C ASP A 111 -0.28 -3.87 18.74
N TYR A 112 -1.57 -3.81 18.40
CA TYR A 112 -2.40 -2.63 18.62
C TYR A 112 -2.53 -2.27 20.10
N GLU A 113 -2.85 -3.24 20.97
CA GLU A 113 -3.00 -3.03 22.42
C GLU A 113 -1.70 -2.61 23.10
N LYS A 114 -0.55 -3.18 22.69
CA LYS A 114 0.76 -2.78 23.20
C LYS A 114 1.07 -1.31 22.91
N LYS A 115 0.68 -0.81 21.73
CA LYS A 115 0.90 0.57 21.30
C LYS A 115 -0.13 1.54 21.91
N ASN A 116 -1.34 1.05 22.23
CA ASN A 116 -2.46 1.84 22.74
C ASN A 116 -2.87 1.41 24.17
N LYS A 117 -1.89 1.31 25.09
CA LYS A 117 -2.16 0.96 26.50
C LYS A 117 -3.22 1.90 27.09
N GLY A 118 -4.44 1.39 27.33
CA GLY A 118 -5.52 2.12 27.99
C GLY A 118 -6.90 1.99 27.34
N GLN A 119 -7.01 1.53 26.09
CA GLN A 119 -8.28 1.27 25.44
C GLN A 119 -8.57 -0.23 25.45
N LYS A 120 -9.33 -0.69 26.46
CA LYS A 120 -9.88 -2.05 26.48
C LYS A 120 -11.21 -2.05 25.74
N GLU A 121 -11.18 -2.38 24.46
CA GLU A 121 -12.40 -2.71 23.72
C GLU A 121 -12.62 -4.23 23.73
N GLN A 122 -13.82 -4.64 24.14
CA GLN A 122 -14.27 -6.03 24.07
C GLN A 122 -14.58 -6.37 22.62
N VAL A 123 -13.62 -6.96 21.90
CA VAL A 123 -13.86 -7.57 20.59
C VAL A 123 -13.12 -8.90 20.50
N ASN A 124 -13.83 -9.93 20.04
CA ASN A 124 -13.49 -11.37 20.11
C ASN A 124 -12.52 -11.87 19.02
N GLU A 125 -11.83 -11.01 18.28
CA GLU A 125 -11.02 -11.41 17.12
C GLU A 125 -9.53 -11.08 17.31
N GLU A 126 -8.64 -11.97 16.83
CA GLU A 126 -7.17 -11.77 16.87
C GLU A 126 -6.70 -10.57 16.04
N LYS A 127 -7.57 -10.06 15.15
CA LYS A 127 -7.32 -8.92 14.28
C LYS A 127 -8.37 -7.85 14.49
N ILE A 128 -7.94 -6.60 14.39
CA ILE A 128 -8.80 -5.43 14.51
C ILE A 128 -8.88 -4.76 13.13
N TYR A 129 -10.09 -4.47 12.68
CA TYR A 129 -10.31 -3.66 11.49
C TYR A 129 -10.21 -2.16 11.84
N LEU A 130 -9.33 -1.45 11.14
CA LEU A 130 -9.18 -0.01 11.25
C LEU A 130 -9.72 0.64 9.98
N GLY A 131 -10.84 1.35 10.09
CA GLY A 131 -11.47 2.08 8.99
C GLY A 131 -10.77 3.41 8.70
N ILE A 132 -9.63 3.37 8.02
CA ILE A 132 -8.80 4.54 7.69
C ILE A 132 -9.52 5.55 6.79
N LYS A 133 -10.15 5.08 5.70
CA LYS A 133 -10.90 5.87 4.72
C LYS A 133 -10.14 7.07 4.16
N GLY A 134 -8.87 6.87 3.80
CA GLY A 134 -8.07 7.92 3.18
C GLY A 134 -6.61 7.56 2.90
N VAL A 135 -5.88 8.57 2.44
CA VAL A 135 -4.45 8.46 2.15
C VAL A 135 -3.65 8.39 3.44
N THR A 136 -2.98 7.26 3.66
CA THR A 136 -2.23 6.99 4.87
C THR A 136 -0.86 6.40 4.58
N VAL A 137 0.02 6.45 5.58
CA VAL A 137 1.28 5.70 5.60
C VAL A 137 1.10 4.47 6.45
N SER A 138 1.44 3.31 5.89
CA SER A 138 1.34 2.02 6.58
C SER A 138 2.67 1.29 6.59
N GLU A 139 2.94 0.63 7.71
CA GLU A 139 4.03 -0.33 7.82
C GLU A 139 3.60 -1.69 7.27
N LEU A 140 4.24 -2.16 6.20
CA LEU A 140 3.84 -3.39 5.49
C LEU A 140 3.84 -4.64 6.37
N LYS A 141 4.69 -4.70 7.39
CA LYS A 141 4.81 -5.85 8.30
C LYS A 141 3.64 -5.97 9.29
N GLU A 142 2.93 -4.88 9.54
CA GLU A 142 1.90 -4.84 10.59
C GLU A 142 0.46 -4.85 10.06
N ILE A 143 0.29 -4.79 8.73
CA ILE A 143 -1.03 -4.73 8.11
C ILE A 143 -1.39 -6.02 7.37
N TYR A 144 -2.68 -6.34 7.43
CA TYR A 144 -3.26 -7.57 6.91
C TYR A 144 -4.43 -7.23 5.97
N THR A 145 -4.63 -8.08 4.98
CA THR A 145 -5.77 -8.03 4.06
C THR A 145 -7.06 -8.46 4.76
N SER A 146 -8.20 -8.27 4.09
CA SER A 146 -9.50 -8.77 4.56
C SER A 146 -9.59 -10.29 4.63
N SER A 147 -8.75 -11.01 3.87
CA SER A 147 -8.60 -12.46 4.00
C SER A 147 -7.72 -12.88 5.18
N GLY A 148 -7.22 -11.91 5.96
CA GLY A 148 -6.39 -12.14 7.13
C GLY A 148 -4.94 -12.47 6.81
N LYS A 149 -4.47 -12.30 5.58
CA LYS A 149 -3.06 -12.55 5.24
C LYS A 149 -2.20 -11.29 5.37
N PRO A 150 -0.91 -11.41 5.71
CA PRO A 150 -0.01 -10.26 5.70
C PRO A 150 0.04 -9.62 4.31
N TYR A 151 0.05 -8.28 4.24
CA TYR A 151 0.15 -7.58 2.96
C TYR A 151 1.35 -8.03 2.12
N ILE A 152 2.51 -8.25 2.75
CA ILE A 152 3.75 -8.69 2.10
C ILE A 152 3.55 -10.01 1.32
N GLU A 153 2.76 -10.94 1.85
CA GLU A 153 2.50 -12.23 1.23
C GLU A 153 1.50 -12.13 0.06
N GLU A 154 0.69 -11.08 0.04
CA GLU A 154 -0.31 -10.85 -1.00
C GLU A 154 0.18 -9.88 -2.10
N ILE A 155 1.45 -9.45 -2.03
CA ILE A 155 2.10 -8.74 -3.14
C ILE A 155 2.13 -9.68 -4.36
N ILE A 156 1.55 -9.23 -5.46
CA ILE A 156 1.50 -9.93 -6.75
C ILE A 156 2.44 -9.32 -7.80
N GLY A 157 2.88 -8.09 -7.58
CA GLY A 157 3.72 -7.40 -8.54
C GLY A 157 4.32 -6.12 -7.99
N ILE A 158 5.46 -5.76 -8.55
CA ILE A 158 6.22 -4.57 -8.24
C ILE A 158 6.57 -3.90 -9.55
N LYS A 159 6.47 -2.57 -9.60
CA LYS A 159 6.80 -1.80 -10.79
C LYS A 159 7.71 -0.62 -10.45
N ASP A 160 8.91 -0.65 -11.01
CA ASP A 160 9.88 0.43 -10.91
C ASP A 160 9.79 1.32 -12.15
N ILE A 161 9.45 2.59 -11.94
CA ILE A 161 9.16 3.54 -13.02
C ILE A 161 10.43 4.21 -13.55
N PHE A 162 11.50 4.28 -12.77
CA PHE A 162 12.66 5.13 -13.07
C PHE A 162 13.97 4.37 -13.30
N ASN A 163 13.94 3.03 -13.30
CA ASN A 163 15.11 2.19 -13.58
C ASN A 163 14.94 1.35 -14.85
#